data_AF-A0A6C0KU39-F1
#
_entry.id   AF-A0A6C0KU39-F1
#
_cell.length_a   1.000
_cell.length_b   1.000
_cell.length_c   1.000
_cell.angle_alpha   90.00
_cell.angle_beta   90.00
_cell.angle_gamma   90.00
#
_symmetry.space_group_name_H-M   'P 1'
#
loop_
_entity.id
_entity.type
_entity.pdbx_description
1 polymer ?
#
loop_
_entity_poly.entity_id
_entity_poly.type
_entity_poly.pdbx_seq_one_letter_code
_entity_poly.pdbx_strand_id
1 'polypeptide(L)'
;MASLLTKKLAPGNKPYIYSICDNYANPFTLQLNKKEKKNIKKTAIVAFNNKSEAITMAYLLESHKRIRKEWPKNMFDTDEDEEFSLYSDIRSINYSEALSELYINIWEKEELEEYCVRNIMDILYIEELQDTKHNFSLSGKLHIIEADYKYYINLFNDRINEL
;
A
#
# COMPACT_ATOMS: atom_id res chain seq x y z
N MET A 1 -27.73 44.51 10.94
CA MET A 1 -28.04 43.08 10.81
C MET A 1 -26.77 42.34 10.47
N ALA A 2 -26.22 41.63 11.46
CA ALA A 2 -25.10 40.72 11.27
C ALA A 2 -25.63 39.38 10.75
N SER A 3 -24.99 38.82 9.72
CA SER A 3 -25.11 37.40 9.40
C SER A 3 -23.71 36.83 9.22
N LEU A 4 -23.26 36.27 10.34
CA LEU A 4 -22.18 35.32 10.56
C LEU A 4 -21.54 34.68 9.32
N LEU A 5 -20.31 35.15 9.06
CA LEU A 5 -19.20 34.33 8.60
C LEU A 5 -18.96 33.16 9.57
N THR A 6 -19.21 31.94 9.11
CA THR A 6 -18.70 30.70 9.71
C THR A 6 -18.29 29.77 8.57
N LYS A 7 -17.08 29.23 8.48
CA LYS A 7 -15.91 29.24 9.38
C LYS A 7 -14.66 29.03 8.54
N LYS A 8 -13.59 29.71 8.96
CA LYS A 8 -12.18 29.55 8.58
C LYS A 8 -11.78 28.08 8.35
N LEU A 9 -11.11 27.80 7.23
CA LEU A 9 -10.15 26.69 7.18
C LEU A 9 -8.91 27.09 7.99
N ALA A 10 -8.64 26.33 9.04
CA ALA A 10 -7.43 26.30 9.84
C ALA A 10 -7.24 24.84 10.31
N PRO A 11 -6.06 24.41 10.81
CA PRO A 11 -4.70 24.48 10.28
C PRO A 11 -4.20 23.07 9.82
N GLY A 12 -3.25 23.00 8.87
CA GLY A 12 -2.43 21.81 8.57
C GLY A 12 -3.06 20.70 7.70
N ASN A 13 -2.80 20.72 6.39
CA ASN A 13 -3.05 19.57 5.50
C ASN A 13 -2.16 18.39 5.94
N LYS A 14 -2.68 17.49 6.78
CA LYS A 14 -2.05 16.17 6.94
C LYS A 14 -2.22 15.42 5.60
N PRO A 15 -1.14 14.92 4.98
CA PRO A 15 -1.29 14.12 3.77
C PRO A 15 -1.90 12.76 4.15
N TYR A 16 -3.11 12.49 3.69
CA TYR A 16 -3.72 11.17 3.78
C TYR A 16 -2.98 10.18 2.88
N ILE A 17 -2.80 8.95 3.37
CA ILE A 17 -2.19 7.85 2.63
C ILE A 17 -3.27 6.82 2.33
N TYR A 18 -3.25 6.27 1.12
CA TYR A 18 -4.21 5.26 0.68
C TYR A 18 -3.53 3.91 0.57
N SER A 19 -4.20 2.85 1.02
CA SER A 19 -3.78 1.46 0.75
C SER A 19 -4.94 0.67 0.18
N ILE A 20 -4.63 -0.41 -0.51
CA ILE A 20 -5.63 -1.38 -0.97
C ILE A 20 -5.77 -2.42 0.13
N CYS A 21 -7.00 -2.81 0.46
CA CYS A 21 -7.30 -3.84 1.46
C CYS A 21 -8.25 -4.88 0.89
N ASP A 22 -8.18 -6.12 1.39
CA ASP A 22 -9.20 -7.15 1.15
C ASP A 22 -10.44 -6.94 2.02
N ASN A 23 -11.51 -7.70 1.78
CA ASN A 23 -12.75 -7.66 2.57
C ASN A 23 -12.60 -7.97 4.07
N TYR A 24 -11.45 -8.44 4.53
CA TYR A 24 -11.14 -8.70 5.94
C TYR A 24 -10.26 -7.60 6.56
N ALA A 25 -10.10 -6.48 5.85
CA ALA A 25 -9.26 -5.36 6.22
C ALA A 25 -7.75 -5.68 6.26
N ASN A 26 -7.31 -6.73 5.58
CA ASN A 26 -5.88 -6.98 5.43
C ASN A 26 -5.33 -6.07 4.32
N PRO A 27 -4.28 -5.28 4.57
CA PRO A 27 -3.66 -4.47 3.54
C PRO A 27 -3.02 -5.36 2.47
N PHE A 28 -3.02 -4.88 1.23
CA PHE A 28 -2.27 -5.47 0.14
C PHE A 28 -0.78 -5.25 0.40
N THR A 29 -0.02 -6.35 0.37
CA THR A 29 1.39 -6.35 0.77
C THR A 29 2.29 -6.95 -0.29
N LEU A 30 3.52 -6.47 -0.35
CA LEU A 30 4.58 -7.01 -1.19
C LEU A 30 5.70 -7.60 -0.34
N GLN A 31 6.11 -8.83 -0.65
CA GLN A 31 7.35 -9.39 -0.10
C GLN A 31 8.55 -8.81 -0.86
N LEU A 32 9.48 -8.18 -0.14
CA LEU A 32 10.66 -7.58 -0.73
C LEU A 32 11.78 -8.63 -0.82
N ASN A 33 12.27 -8.89 -2.02
CA ASN A 33 13.42 -9.77 -2.25
C ASN A 33 14.71 -8.93 -2.33
N LYS A 34 15.21 -8.43 -1.20
CA LYS A 34 16.56 -7.82 -1.20
C LYS A 34 17.63 -8.92 -1.27
N LYS A 35 18.40 -8.93 -2.35
CA LYS A 35 19.59 -9.78 -2.53
C LYS A 35 20.77 -9.35 -1.64
N GLU A 36 20.73 -8.19 -0.97
CA GLU A 36 21.89 -7.68 -0.24
C GLU A 36 21.83 -7.78 1.29
N LYS A 37 22.75 -8.61 1.80
CA LYS A 37 23.48 -8.54 3.08
C LYS A 37 22.81 -8.93 4.40
N LYS A 38 21.49 -8.98 4.53
CA LYS A 38 20.85 -9.61 5.71
C LYS A 38 19.57 -10.32 5.27
N ASN A 39 19.52 -11.64 5.44
CA ASN A 39 18.47 -12.59 5.02
C ASN A 39 17.07 -12.36 5.63
N ILE A 40 16.69 -11.14 6.00
CA ILE A 40 15.36 -10.83 6.52
C ILE A 40 14.50 -10.40 5.34
N LYS A 41 13.70 -11.34 4.83
CA LYS A 41 12.59 -11.04 3.92
C LYS A 41 11.59 -10.20 4.71
N LYS A 42 11.53 -8.90 4.46
CA LYS A 42 10.53 -8.01 5.04
C LYS A 42 9.39 -7.77 4.05
N THR A 43 8.20 -7.60 4.58
CA THR A 43 6.98 -7.34 3.82
C THR A 43 6.66 -5.85 3.90
N ALA A 44 6.26 -5.24 2.79
CA ALA A 44 5.84 -3.85 2.75
C ALA A 44 4.34 -3.73 2.43
N ILE A 45 3.67 -2.78 3.07
CA ILE A 45 2.33 -2.34 2.63
C ILE A 45 2.51 -1.47 1.39
N VAL A 46 1.70 -1.72 0.36
CA VAL A 46 1.65 -0.83 -0.81
C VAL A 46 0.77 0.36 -0.50
N ALA A 47 1.35 1.55 -0.55
CA ALA A 47 0.72 2.81 -0.20
C ALA A 47 0.76 3.80 -1.37
N PHE A 48 -0.24 4.65 -1.46
CA PHE A 48 -0.39 5.64 -2.52
C PHE A 48 -0.64 7.02 -1.90
N ASN A 49 -0.04 8.05 -2.47
CA ASN A 49 -0.37 9.44 -2.12
C ASN A 49 -1.63 9.94 -2.86
N ASN A 50 -2.00 9.26 -3.95
CA ASN A 50 -3.15 9.61 -4.78
C ASN A 50 -4.21 8.50 -4.73
N LYS A 51 -5.43 8.87 -4.32
CA LYS A 51 -6.57 7.95 -4.28
C LYS A 51 -6.87 7.33 -5.65
N SER A 52 -6.72 8.09 -6.73
CA SER A 52 -7.02 7.61 -8.09
C SER A 52 -6.10 6.46 -8.50
N GLU A 53 -4.81 6.55 -8.16
CA GLU A 53 -3.83 5.49 -8.47
C GLU A 53 -4.12 4.22 -7.67
N ALA A 54 -4.48 4.36 -6.38
CA ALA A 54 -4.91 3.25 -5.56
C ALA A 54 -6.14 2.53 -6.14
N ILE A 55 -7.13 3.31 -6.62
CA ILE A 55 -8.33 2.77 -7.29
C ILE A 55 -7.93 2.03 -8.57
N THR A 56 -7.12 2.64 -9.44
CA THR A 56 -6.66 2.02 -10.68
C THR A 56 -5.95 0.69 -10.41
N MET A 57 -5.05 0.66 -9.42
CA MET A 57 -4.36 -0.57 -9.03
C MET A 57 -5.32 -1.63 -8.50
N ALA A 58 -6.29 -1.26 -7.65
CA ALA A 58 -7.28 -2.22 -7.15
C ALA A 58 -8.09 -2.85 -8.30
N TYR A 59 -8.49 -2.05 -9.29
CA TYR A 59 -9.16 -2.56 -10.48
C TYR A 59 -8.28 -3.49 -11.32
N LEU A 60 -7.00 -3.16 -11.44
CA LEU A 60 -6.03 -3.99 -12.15
C LEU A 60 -5.87 -5.35 -11.46
N LEU A 61 -5.71 -5.35 -10.14
CA LEU A 61 -5.62 -6.55 -9.30
C LEU A 61 -6.86 -7.45 -9.46
N GLU A 62 -8.07 -6.89 -9.31
CA GLU A 62 -9.32 -7.67 -9.46
C GLU A 62 -9.52 -8.16 -10.89
N SER A 63 -9.21 -7.33 -11.88
CA SER A 63 -9.29 -7.71 -13.29
C SER A 63 -8.35 -8.89 -13.58
N HIS A 64 -7.13 -8.86 -13.03
CA HIS A 64 -6.17 -9.96 -13.14
C HIS A 64 -6.77 -11.24 -12.57
N LYS A 65 -7.26 -11.17 -11.33
CA LYS A 65 -7.87 -12.31 -10.66
C LYS A 65 -9.06 -12.87 -11.42
N ARG A 66 -9.90 -12.02 -12.00
CA ARG A 66 -11.07 -12.46 -12.75
C ARG A 66 -10.70 -13.24 -14.01
N ILE A 67 -9.67 -12.77 -14.72
CA ILE A 67 -9.17 -13.36 -15.97
C ILE A 67 -8.37 -14.65 -15.67
N ARG A 68 -7.44 -14.59 -14.72
CA ARG A 68 -6.48 -15.67 -14.41
C ARG A 68 -6.96 -16.65 -13.34
N LYS A 69 -8.06 -16.34 -12.65
CA LYS A 69 -8.62 -17.10 -11.50
C LYS A 69 -7.67 -17.21 -10.30
N GLU A 70 -6.62 -16.40 -10.27
CA GLU A 70 -5.67 -16.32 -9.16
C GLU A 70 -5.20 -14.87 -8.97
N TRP A 71 -4.82 -14.52 -7.73
CA TRP A 71 -4.14 -13.26 -7.49
C TRP A 71 -2.76 -13.29 -8.17
N PRO A 72 -2.29 -12.14 -8.66
CA PRO A 72 -1.00 -12.06 -9.34
C PRO A 72 0.13 -12.43 -8.38
N LYS A 73 0.87 -13.49 -8.74
CA LYS A 73 2.05 -13.95 -7.99
C LYS A 73 3.25 -13.10 -8.39
N ASN A 74 3.90 -12.46 -7.42
CA ASN A 74 5.08 -11.62 -7.63
C ASN A 74 4.80 -10.48 -8.63
N MET A 75 3.93 -9.54 -8.24
CA MET A 75 3.60 -8.36 -9.06
C MET A 75 4.77 -7.40 -9.31
N PHE A 76 5.90 -7.60 -8.63
CA PHE A 76 7.02 -6.70 -8.74
C PHE A 76 8.30 -7.50 -8.78
N ASP A 77 8.99 -7.40 -9.91
CA ASP A 77 10.36 -7.88 -10.02
C ASP A 77 11.27 -6.81 -9.43
N THR A 78 12.03 -7.16 -8.39
CA THR A 78 12.88 -6.24 -7.63
C THR A 78 14.35 -6.44 -7.99
N ASP A 79 14.63 -6.65 -9.28
CA ASP A 79 15.94 -7.12 -9.68
C ASP A 79 17.00 -6.01 -9.69
N GLU A 80 16.64 -4.74 -9.81
CA GLU A 80 17.57 -3.60 -9.71
C GLU A 80 16.89 -2.38 -9.09
N ASP A 81 17.69 -1.47 -8.53
CA ASP A 81 17.32 -0.39 -7.62
C ASP A 81 16.04 0.39 -7.96
N GLU A 82 15.14 0.48 -6.97
CA GLU A 82 14.05 1.47 -6.84
C GLU A 82 12.90 1.48 -7.88
N GLU A 83 12.95 0.66 -8.93
CA GLU A 83 11.87 0.56 -9.93
C GLU A 83 11.09 -0.76 -9.81
N PHE A 84 9.77 -0.66 -9.57
CA PHE A 84 8.90 -1.79 -9.26
C PHE A 84 7.95 -2.04 -10.44
N SER A 85 8.40 -2.76 -11.46
CA SER A 85 7.56 -2.97 -12.66
C SER A 85 6.49 -4.04 -12.46
N LEU A 86 5.27 -3.77 -12.96
CA LEU A 86 4.15 -4.71 -12.93
C LEU A 86 3.74 -5.18 -14.33
N TYR A 87 4.10 -6.40 -14.67
CA TYR A 87 3.62 -6.99 -15.92
C TYR A 87 2.17 -7.43 -15.78
N SER A 88 1.28 -6.78 -16.52
CA SER A 88 -0.14 -7.11 -16.60
C SER A 88 -0.52 -7.23 -18.07
N ASP A 89 -1.08 -8.38 -18.44
CA ASP A 89 -1.64 -8.62 -19.77
C ASP A 89 -3.03 -7.97 -19.97
N ILE A 90 -3.49 -7.22 -18.96
CA ILE A 90 -4.78 -6.53 -18.94
C ILE A 90 -4.69 -5.27 -19.79
N ARG A 91 -5.24 -5.35 -21.00
CA ARG A 91 -5.22 -4.27 -21.99
C ARG A 91 -6.21 -3.13 -21.73
N SER A 92 -7.21 -3.36 -20.86
CA SER A 92 -8.22 -2.36 -20.54
C SER A 92 -8.80 -2.65 -19.17
N ILE A 93 -8.80 -1.63 -18.31
CA ILE A 93 -9.48 -1.68 -17.02
C ILE A 93 -10.95 -1.32 -17.24
N ASN A 94 -11.86 -2.21 -16.87
CA ASN A 94 -13.30 -1.92 -16.91
C ASN A 94 -13.74 -1.25 -15.60
N TYR A 95 -13.69 0.09 -15.55
CA TYR A 95 -14.17 0.88 -14.40
C TYR A 95 -15.69 0.87 -14.22
N SER A 96 -16.47 0.27 -15.15
CA SER A 96 -17.93 0.23 -15.04
C SER A 96 -18.43 -0.83 -14.06
N GLU A 97 -17.62 -1.85 -13.77
CA GLU A 97 -17.92 -2.83 -12.74
C GLU A 97 -17.37 -2.33 -11.41
N ALA A 98 -18.08 -2.58 -10.31
CA ALA A 98 -17.58 -2.21 -8.98
C ALA A 98 -16.51 -3.21 -8.51
N LEU A 99 -15.55 -2.72 -7.72
CA LEU A 99 -14.69 -3.60 -6.91
C LEU A 99 -15.55 -4.44 -5.98
N SER A 100 -15.24 -5.73 -5.87
CA SER A 100 -16.04 -6.72 -5.13
C SER A 100 -15.29 -7.40 -4.01
N GLU A 101 -13.96 -7.37 -4.06
CA GLU A 101 -13.06 -8.06 -3.13
C GLU A 101 -12.04 -7.12 -2.49
N LEU A 102 -11.77 -5.99 -3.14
CA LEU A 102 -10.83 -4.97 -2.69
C LEU A 102 -11.53 -3.66 -2.40
N TYR A 103 -11.01 -2.93 -1.41
CA TYR A 103 -11.41 -1.55 -1.16
C TYR A 103 -10.19 -0.68 -0.82
N ILE A 104 -10.39 0.62 -0.87
CA ILE A 104 -9.33 1.59 -0.54
C ILE A 104 -9.50 2.03 0.90
N ASN A 105 -8.51 1.72 1.75
CA ASN A 105 -8.42 2.27 3.08
C ASN A 105 -7.70 3.63 3.07
N ILE A 106 -8.08 4.50 4.00
CA ILE A 106 -7.48 5.82 4.18
C ILE A 106 -6.79 5.82 5.54
N TRP A 107 -5.55 6.28 5.57
CA TRP A 107 -4.74 6.35 6.77
C TRP A 107 -4.33 7.80 7.05
N GLU A 108 -4.26 8.15 8.33
CA GLU A 108 -3.30 9.16 8.74
C GLU A 108 -1.87 8.58 8.64
N LYS A 109 -0.89 9.42 8.30
CA LYS A 109 0.50 8.95 8.14
C LYS A 109 1.02 8.25 9.40
N GLU A 110 0.79 8.86 10.55
CA GLU A 110 1.25 8.32 11.83
C GLU A 110 0.57 6.97 12.16
N GLU A 111 -0.70 6.80 11.79
CA GLU A 111 -1.46 5.57 12.00
C GLU A 111 -0.92 4.42 11.15
N LEU A 112 -0.60 4.69 9.88
CA LEU A 112 0.00 3.70 8.99
C LEU A 112 1.40 3.30 9.47
N GLU A 113 2.21 4.27 9.89
CA GLU A 113 3.54 4.00 10.46
C GLU A 113 3.44 3.14 11.71
N GLU A 114 2.53 3.46 12.63
CA GLU A 114 2.29 2.65 13.83
C GLU A 114 1.82 1.23 13.48
N TYR A 115 0.91 1.09 12.52
CA TYR A 115 0.49 -0.22 12.02
C TYR A 115 1.69 -1.02 11.48
N CYS A 116 2.55 -0.39 10.68
CA CYS A 116 3.74 -1.04 10.13
C CYS A 116 4.73 -1.45 11.22
N VAL A 117 4.97 -0.59 12.22
CA VAL A 117 5.82 -0.95 13.37
C VAL A 117 5.25 -2.16 14.12
N ARG A 118 3.96 -2.16 14.45
CA ARG A 118 3.29 -3.25 15.18
C ARG A 118 3.34 -4.58 14.44
N ASN A 119 3.41 -4.55 13.11
CA ASN A 119 3.41 -5.75 12.25
C ASN A 119 4.79 -6.07 11.66
N ILE A 120 5.85 -5.34 12.03
CA ILE A 120 7.21 -5.52 11.50
C ILE A 120 7.22 -5.41 9.97
N MET A 121 6.54 -4.41 9.44
CA MET A 121 6.40 -4.15 8.01
C MET A 121 7.08 -2.84 7.61
N ASP A 122 7.39 -2.71 6.32
CA ASP A 122 7.77 -1.44 5.70
C ASP A 122 6.60 -0.81 4.94
N ILE A 123 6.81 0.36 4.37
CA ILE A 123 5.84 1.00 3.47
C ILE A 123 6.50 1.17 2.10
N LEU A 124 5.85 0.67 1.05
CA LEU A 124 6.22 0.94 -0.33
C LEU A 124 5.28 2.03 -0.86
N TYR A 125 5.78 3.25 -0.98
CA TYR A 125 5.03 4.36 -1.57
C TYR A 125 5.12 4.27 -3.08
N ILE A 126 4.00 4.07 -3.75
CA ILE A 126 3.91 4.23 -5.20
C ILE A 126 3.91 5.72 -5.50
N GLU A 127 4.89 6.15 -6.29
CA GLU A 127 5.06 7.54 -6.71
C GLU A 127 4.49 7.78 -8.11
N GLU A 128 4.54 6.76 -8.97
CA GLU A 128 4.00 6.84 -10.32
C GLU A 128 3.43 5.49 -10.78
N LEU A 129 2.28 5.56 -11.47
CA LEU A 129 1.68 4.45 -12.20
C LEU A 129 1.51 4.87 -13.66
N GLN A 130 2.35 4.32 -14.54
CA GLN A 130 2.32 4.61 -15.97
C GLN A 130 1.63 3.49 -16.74
N ASP A 131 0.65 3.85 -17.57
CA ASP A 131 0.06 2.94 -18.56
C ASP A 131 0.94 2.95 -19.82
N THR A 132 1.50 1.78 -20.16
CA THR A 132 2.21 1.57 -21.41
C THR A 132 1.33 0.73 -22.34
N LYS A 133 1.51 0.83 -23.66
CA LYS A 133 0.67 0.17 -24.68
C LYS A 133 0.36 -1.33 -24.45
N HIS A 134 1.18 -2.02 -23.66
CA HIS A 134 1.02 -3.44 -23.36
C HIS A 134 1.11 -3.80 -21.88
N ASN A 135 1.49 -2.89 -20.97
CA ASN A 135 1.79 -3.18 -19.55
C ASN A 135 1.56 -1.94 -18.66
N PHE A 136 1.55 -2.12 -17.35
CA PHE A 136 1.60 -1.00 -16.40
C PHE A 136 2.99 -0.93 -15.74
N SER A 137 3.69 0.20 -15.85
CA SER A 137 4.90 0.39 -15.06
C SER A 137 4.55 1.08 -13.75
N LEU A 138 5.15 0.65 -12.64
CA LEU A 138 5.12 1.41 -11.40
C LEU A 138 6.53 1.77 -10.98
N SER A 139 6.64 2.96 -10.40
CA SER A 139 7.82 3.36 -9.66
C SER A 139 7.38 3.73 -8.25
N GLY A 140 8.26 3.48 -7.29
CA GLY A 140 7.92 3.70 -5.91
C GLY A 140 9.12 3.70 -5.00
N LYS A 141 8.95 4.33 -3.86
CA LYS A 141 9.98 4.49 -2.86
C LYS A 141 9.69 3.62 -1.65
N LEU A 142 10.66 2.77 -1.31
CA LEU A 142 10.62 2.01 -0.08
C LEU A 142 10.95 2.91 1.11
N HIS A 143 10.00 3.06 2.02
CA HIS A 143 10.19 3.69 3.31
C HIS A 143 10.37 2.60 4.38
N ILE A 144 11.60 2.48 4.86
CA ILE A 144 11.98 1.49 5.86
C ILE A 144 11.52 1.99 7.23
N ILE A 145 10.67 1.20 7.88
CA ILE A 145 10.19 1.48 9.23
C ILE A 145 11.06 0.73 10.23
N GLU A 146 11.79 1.49 11.04
CA GLU A 146 12.61 0.99 12.14
C GLU A 146 12.10 1.57 13.46
N ALA A 147 11.90 0.71 14.45
CA ALA A 147 11.62 1.10 15.83
C ALA A 147 12.73 0.58 16.73
N ASP A 148 12.92 1.22 17.89
CA ASP A 148 13.87 0.73 18.90
C ASP A 148 13.54 -0.73 19.27
N TYR A 149 14.56 -1.58 19.38
CA TYR A 149 14.40 -2.98 19.79
C TYR A 149 13.59 -3.13 21.09
N LYS A 150 13.66 -2.13 21.99
CA LYS A 150 12.85 -2.09 23.21
C LYS A 150 11.35 -2.09 22.93
N TYR A 151 10.90 -1.39 21.88
CA TYR A 151 9.49 -1.39 21.48
C TYR A 151 9.05 -2.81 21.11
N TYR A 152 9.84 -3.52 20.31
CA TYR A 152 9.53 -4.89 19.90
C TYR A 152 9.53 -5.87 21.06
N ILE A 153 10.45 -5.71 22.03
CA ILE A 153 10.46 -6.52 23.26
C ILE A 153 9.16 -6.29 24.06
N ASN A 154 8.77 -5.03 24.25
CA ASN A 154 7.54 -4.72 24.99
C ASN A 154 6.31 -5.27 24.29
N LEU A 155 6.17 -5.05 22.98
CA LEU A 155 5.07 -5.59 22.19
C LEU A 155 4.95 -7.12 22.27
N PHE A 156 6.10 -7.81 22.25
CA PHE A 156 6.13 -9.27 22.37
C PHE A 156 5.71 -9.73 23.77
N ASN A 157 6.17 -9.05 24.82
CA ASN A 157 5.78 -9.35 26.20
C ASN A 157 4.29 -9.11 26.43
N ASP A 158 3.74 -8.01 25.91
CA ASP A 158 2.31 -7.68 26.04
C ASP A 158 1.45 -8.77 25.39
N ARG A 159 1.80 -9.22 24.18
CA ARG A 159 1.09 -10.32 23.50
C ARG A 159 1.18 -11.66 24.22
N ILE A 160 2.28 -11.96 24.90
CA ILE A 160 2.39 -13.18 25.73
C ILE A 160 1.42 -13.11 26.91
N ASN A 161 1.24 -11.94 27.52
CA ASN A 161 0.38 -11.75 28.68
C ASN A 161 -1.13 -11.75 28.33
N GLU A 162 -1.48 -11.66 27.05
CA GLU A 162 -2.86 -11.73 26.54
C GLU A 162 -3.31 -13.16 26.16
N LEU A 163 -2.39 -14.14 26.19
CA LEU A 163 -2.63 -15.56 25.88
C LEU A 163 -2.86 -16.40 27.15
#